data_AF-A0A7Z9G5L2-F1
#
_entry.id   AF-A0A7Z9G5L2-F1
#
_cell.length_a   1.000
_cell.length_b   1.000
_cell.length_c   1.000
_cell.angle_alpha   90.00
_cell.angle_beta   90.00
_cell.angle_gamma   90.00
#
_symmetry.space_group_name_H-M   'P 1'
#
loop_
_entity.id
_entity.type
_entity.pdbx_description
1 polymer ?
#
loop_
_entity_poly.entity_id
_entity_poly.type
_entity_poly.pdbx_seq_one_letter_code
_entity_poly.pdbx_strand_id
1 'polypeptide(L)'
;MTAPTPEPQSRPFRLRYLFYAAAFVFFFFLILDGVIVFLERKGSVDTQNSNDPAWLSTGNPWHADGNRYVVGPADKKSMASMTFKVEKGAAWRGFMLGGSFMRGIPYEGAGTMRFWLNRSLSARFPNAEIELINAAAVSQNSHRVKQIVQHAAALDPNVLIIASCNNEGALAPDEVTQRLHKSGTFRLLKKWLRDDMEDNERPLHTPQDPDIDSVRNQFRQNLIDMVE
;
A
#
# COMPACT_ATOMS: atom_id res chain seq x y z
N MET A 1 20.03 -76.89 -13.70
CA MET A 1 18.81 -76.26 -13.14
C MET A 1 19.15 -74.81 -12.81
N THR A 2 18.80 -73.89 -13.70
CA THR A 2 18.98 -72.43 -13.51
C THR A 2 17.76 -71.87 -12.80
N ALA A 3 17.96 -71.24 -11.65
CA ALA A 3 16.88 -70.62 -10.88
C ALA A 3 16.29 -69.43 -11.66
N PRO A 4 14.96 -69.24 -11.65
CA PRO A 4 14.34 -68.13 -12.34
C PRO A 4 14.72 -66.80 -11.66
N THR A 5 15.15 -65.84 -12.47
CA THR A 5 15.42 -64.47 -12.05
C THR A 5 14.10 -63.81 -11.62
N PRO A 6 14.02 -63.16 -10.44
CA PRO A 6 12.77 -62.55 -9.99
C PRO A 6 12.39 -61.39 -10.91
N GLU A 7 11.18 -61.43 -11.47
CA GLU A 7 10.63 -60.30 -12.22
C GLU A 7 10.48 -59.06 -11.31
N PRO A 8 10.77 -57.86 -11.84
CA PRO A 8 10.60 -56.63 -11.09
C PRO A 8 9.12 -56.38 -10.81
N GLN A 9 8.70 -56.61 -9.57
CA GLN A 9 7.36 -56.24 -9.11
C GLN A 9 7.19 -54.72 -9.17
N SER A 10 6.57 -54.20 -10.22
CA SER A 10 6.12 -52.82 -10.27
C SER A 10 5.02 -52.64 -9.22
N ARG A 11 5.36 -52.07 -8.06
CA ARG A 11 4.38 -51.75 -7.02
C ARG A 11 3.34 -50.79 -7.63
N PRO A 12 2.03 -51.10 -7.60
CA PRO A 12 1.03 -50.22 -8.17
C PRO A 12 1.08 -48.89 -7.43
N PHE A 13 1.30 -47.81 -8.17
CA PHE A 13 1.34 -46.46 -7.63
C PHE A 13 -0.04 -46.14 -7.03
N ARG A 14 -0.16 -46.25 -5.71
CA ARG A 14 -1.47 -46.14 -5.05
C ARG A 14 -1.83 -44.65 -4.97
N LEU A 15 -2.62 -44.19 -5.93
CA LEU A 15 -3.13 -42.82 -6.08
C LEU A 15 -3.62 -42.20 -4.75
N ARG A 16 -4.16 -43.02 -3.85
CA ARG A 16 -4.58 -42.63 -2.49
C ARG A 16 -3.46 -42.03 -1.64
N TYR A 17 -2.22 -42.54 -1.70
CA TYR A 17 -1.11 -41.97 -0.94
C TYR A 17 -0.68 -40.62 -1.49
N LEU A 18 -0.76 -40.44 -2.81
CA LEU A 18 -0.51 -39.15 -3.43
C LEU A 18 -1.59 -38.14 -3.04
N PHE A 19 -2.85 -38.57 -2.99
CA PHE A 19 -3.95 -37.75 -2.48
C PHE A 19 -3.77 -37.38 -1.01
N TYR A 20 -3.44 -38.34 -0.13
CA TYR A 20 -3.19 -38.07 1.29
C TYR A 20 -2.02 -37.12 1.48
N ALA A 21 -0.93 -37.30 0.74
CA ALA A 21 0.21 -36.40 0.78
C ALA A 21 -0.19 -34.99 0.32
N ALA A 22 -0.90 -34.86 -0.79
CA ALA A 22 -1.37 -33.57 -1.31
C ALA A 22 -2.32 -32.87 -0.32
N ALA A 23 -3.28 -33.59 0.24
CA ALA A 23 -4.21 -33.07 1.24
C ALA A 23 -3.48 -32.63 2.51
N PHE A 24 -2.56 -33.46 3.01
CA PHE A 24 -1.77 -33.13 4.20
C PHE A 24 -0.95 -31.86 3.99
N VAL A 25 -0.24 -31.74 2.86
CA VAL A 25 0.53 -30.54 2.51
C VAL A 25 -0.38 -29.31 2.43
N PHE A 26 -1.52 -29.43 1.76
CA PHE A 26 -2.48 -28.34 1.63
C PHE A 26 -3.00 -27.86 3.00
N PHE A 27 -3.47 -28.78 3.85
CA PHE A 27 -3.98 -28.43 5.17
C PHE A 27 -2.89 -27.92 6.11
N PHE A 28 -1.67 -28.45 6.00
CA PHE A 28 -0.52 -27.95 6.77
C PHE A 28 -0.27 -26.46 6.47
N PHE A 29 -0.19 -26.06 5.20
CA PHE A 29 0.02 -24.67 4.84
C PHE A 29 -1.16 -23.77 5.19
N LEU A 30 -2.41 -24.26 5.06
CA LEU A 30 -3.59 -23.51 5.50
C LEU A 30 -3.58 -23.23 7.01
N ILE A 31 -3.26 -24.24 7.82
CA ILE A 31 -3.19 -24.09 9.28
C ILE A 31 -2.04 -23.17 9.66
N LEU A 32 -0.86 -23.35 9.04
CA LEU A 32 0.30 -22.50 9.28
C LEU A 32 0.00 -21.03 8.99
N ASP A 33 -0.66 -20.75 7.86
CA ASP A 33 -1.05 -19.38 7.49
C ASP A 33 -2.02 -18.77 8.51
N GLY A 34 -3.04 -19.53 8.92
CA GLY A 34 -4.00 -19.11 9.93
C GLY A 34 -3.35 -18.80 11.27
N VAL A 35 -2.39 -19.62 11.71
CA VAL A 35 -1.64 -19.40 12.96
C VAL A 35 -0.80 -18.13 12.87
N ILE A 36 -0.07 -17.91 11.77
CA ILE A 36 0.75 -16.70 11.60
C ILE A 36 -0.12 -15.44 11.62
N VAL A 37 -1.23 -15.43 10.88
CA VAL A 37 -2.16 -14.28 10.86
C VAL A 37 -2.78 -14.03 12.24
N PHE A 38 -3.09 -15.09 12.98
CA PHE A 38 -3.59 -14.96 14.35
C PHE A 38 -2.55 -14.33 15.30
N LEU A 39 -1.29 -14.78 15.23
CA LEU A 39 -0.19 -14.22 16.03
C LEU A 39 0.12 -12.77 15.66
N GLU A 40 0.00 -12.43 14.37
CA GLU A 40 0.16 -11.07 13.87
C GLU A 40 -0.92 -10.13 14.41
N ARG A 41 -2.20 -10.56 14.43
CA ARG A 41 -3.30 -9.79 15.03
C ARG A 41 -3.15 -9.56 16.53
N LYS A 42 -2.50 -10.50 17.23
CA LYS A 42 -2.13 -10.35 18.65
C LYS A 42 -0.89 -9.45 18.86
N GLY A 43 -0.22 -9.04 17.79
CA GLY A 43 1.01 -8.25 17.86
C GLY A 43 2.24 -9.06 18.31
N SER A 44 2.16 -10.40 18.36
CA SER A 44 3.27 -11.26 18.80
C SER A 44 4.29 -11.53 17.70
N VAL A 45 3.88 -11.42 16.44
CA VAL A 45 4.75 -11.58 15.26
C VAL A 45 4.47 -10.42 14.32
N ASP A 46 5.52 -9.73 13.87
CA ASP A 46 5.40 -8.77 12.77
C ASP A 46 5.94 -9.38 11.48
N THR A 47 5.02 -9.84 10.64
CA THR A 47 5.34 -10.32 9.29
C THR A 47 5.36 -9.20 8.25
N GLN A 48 4.91 -7.99 8.62
CA GLN A 48 4.85 -6.83 7.74
C GLN A 48 6.09 -5.96 7.91
N ASN A 49 7.05 -6.07 6.99
CA ASN A 49 8.16 -5.14 6.98
C ASN A 49 7.70 -3.76 6.46
N SER A 50 8.10 -2.66 7.12
CA SER A 50 7.89 -1.28 6.64
C SER A 50 8.56 -1.00 5.28
N ASN A 51 9.58 -1.80 4.94
CA ASN A 51 10.33 -1.73 3.69
C ASN A 51 9.98 -2.90 2.75
N ASP A 52 9.08 -3.80 3.14
CA ASP A 52 8.41 -4.65 2.15
C ASP A 52 7.44 -3.76 1.39
N PRO A 53 7.42 -3.79 0.05
CA PRO A 53 6.42 -3.08 -0.74
C PRO A 53 5.04 -3.73 -0.61
N ALA A 54 4.53 -3.92 0.62
CA ALA A 54 3.11 -3.84 0.88
C ALA A 54 2.64 -2.38 0.81
N TRP A 55 3.18 -1.59 -0.13
CA TRP A 55 2.58 -0.34 -0.60
C TRP A 55 1.18 -0.59 -1.20
N LEU A 56 0.85 -1.85 -1.51
CA LEU A 56 -0.46 -2.29 -1.96
C LEU A 56 -1.21 -3.05 -0.85
N SER A 57 -1.74 -2.31 0.13
CA SER A 57 -3.03 -2.70 0.69
C SER A 57 -4.04 -2.63 -0.45
N THR A 58 -4.85 -3.66 -0.69
CA THR A 58 -5.89 -3.66 -1.74
C THR A 58 -7.28 -3.47 -1.16
N GLY A 59 -7.39 -3.30 0.17
CA GLY A 59 -8.66 -3.16 0.86
C GLY A 59 -9.18 -1.72 0.81
N ASN A 60 -10.38 -1.56 1.39
CA ASN A 60 -10.86 -0.24 1.76
C ASN A 60 -9.89 0.36 2.80
N PRO A 61 -9.23 1.48 2.50
CA PRO A 61 -8.26 2.05 3.41
C PRO A 61 -8.91 2.73 4.64
N TRP A 62 -10.22 2.93 4.65
CA TRP A 62 -10.92 3.63 5.73
C TRP A 62 -11.84 2.71 6.53
N HIS A 63 -11.79 2.88 7.85
CA HIS A 63 -12.66 2.21 8.80
C HIS A 63 -13.38 3.25 9.65
N ALA A 64 -14.65 3.00 9.97
CA ALA A 64 -15.38 3.84 10.90
C ALA A 64 -14.90 3.58 12.33
N ASP A 65 -14.52 4.64 13.03
CA ASP A 65 -14.22 4.70 14.46
C ASP A 65 -15.13 5.78 15.07
N GLY A 66 -16.25 5.32 15.63
CA GLY A 66 -17.35 6.20 16.06
C GLY A 66 -17.93 7.01 14.90
N ASN A 67 -17.86 8.34 14.99
CA ASN A 67 -18.38 9.26 13.97
C ASN A 67 -17.33 9.71 12.94
N ARG A 68 -16.15 9.09 12.93
CA ARG A 68 -15.06 9.43 12.01
C ARG A 68 -14.55 8.21 11.25
N TYR A 69 -14.18 8.42 9.99
CA TYR A 69 -13.32 7.50 9.28
C TYR A 69 -11.87 7.71 9.70
N VAL A 70 -11.16 6.60 9.92
CA VAL A 70 -9.73 6.54 10.20
C VAL A 70 -9.04 5.63 9.18
N VAL A 71 -7.77 5.90 8.89
CA VAL A 71 -6.96 5.04 8.02
C VAL A 71 -6.69 3.71 8.74
N GLY A 72 -6.94 2.60 8.05
CA GLY A 72 -6.75 1.24 8.57
C GLY A 72 -5.29 0.92 8.87
N PRO A 73 -5.01 -0.05 9.76
CA PRO A 73 -3.64 -0.42 10.14
C PRO A 73 -2.73 -0.76 8.95
N ALA A 74 -3.29 -1.40 7.91
CA ALA A 74 -2.57 -1.79 6.69
C ALA A 74 -2.13 -0.60 5.82
N ASP A 75 -2.88 0.51 5.85
CA ASP A 75 -2.65 1.69 5.02
C ASP A 75 -1.96 2.83 5.79
N LYS A 76 -1.87 2.74 7.12
CA LYS A 76 -1.37 3.81 8.00
C LYS A 76 0.07 4.23 7.71
N LYS A 77 0.92 3.32 7.21
CA LYS A 77 2.32 3.64 6.85
C LYS A 77 2.43 4.35 5.50
N SER A 78 1.51 4.08 4.57
CA SER A 78 1.60 4.53 3.18
C SER A 78 0.76 5.78 2.93
N MET A 79 -0.43 5.88 3.52
CA MET A 79 -1.36 6.99 3.33
C MET A 79 -1.04 8.19 4.22
N ALA A 80 -1.61 9.35 3.89
CA ALA A 80 -1.63 10.48 4.80
C ALA A 80 -2.48 10.13 6.05
N SER A 81 -1.94 10.39 7.24
CA SER A 81 -2.66 10.24 8.50
C SER A 81 -3.78 11.27 8.55
N MET A 82 -5.02 10.83 8.32
CA MET A 82 -6.15 11.74 8.28
C MET A 82 -7.43 11.09 8.79
N THR A 83 -8.26 11.90 9.45
CA THR A 83 -9.58 11.50 9.91
C THR A 83 -10.61 12.50 9.45
N PHE A 84 -11.80 12.02 9.09
CA PHE A 84 -12.87 12.81 8.50
C PHE A 84 -14.22 12.24 8.94
N LYS A 85 -15.29 13.04 8.90
CA LYS A 85 -16.60 12.63 9.44
C LYS A 85 -17.19 11.47 8.64
N VAL A 86 -17.86 10.53 9.30
CA VAL A 86 -18.66 9.52 8.59
C VAL A 86 -19.82 10.21 7.88
N GLU A 87 -20.62 10.94 8.64
CA GLU A 87 -21.70 11.78 8.13
C GLU A 87 -21.15 13.12 7.61
N LYS A 88 -21.28 13.36 6.30
CA LYS A 88 -20.81 14.58 5.64
C LYS A 88 -21.54 15.84 6.11
N GLY A 89 -22.85 15.72 6.35
CA GLY A 89 -23.72 16.88 6.60
C GLY A 89 -23.66 17.90 5.45
N ALA A 90 -23.62 19.18 5.79
CA ALA A 90 -23.56 20.28 4.82
C ALA A 90 -22.14 20.58 4.29
N ALA A 91 -21.12 19.88 4.78
CA ALA A 91 -19.74 20.14 4.38
C ALA A 91 -19.51 19.85 2.89
N TRP A 92 -18.68 20.67 2.26
CA TRP A 92 -18.15 20.37 0.93
C TRP A 92 -16.95 19.44 1.08
N ARG A 93 -17.07 18.20 0.58
CA ARG A 93 -16.06 17.14 0.76
C ARG A 93 -15.26 16.92 -0.51
N GLY A 94 -13.95 17.12 -0.44
CA GLY A 94 -13.03 16.85 -1.53
C GLY A 94 -12.01 15.80 -1.16
N PHE A 95 -11.78 14.80 -2.01
CA PHE A 95 -10.66 13.86 -1.83
C PHE A 95 -9.52 14.17 -2.77
N MET A 96 -8.31 14.22 -2.24
CA MET A 96 -7.05 14.41 -2.98
C MET A 96 -6.34 13.06 -3.05
N LEU A 97 -6.17 12.51 -4.25
CA LEU A 97 -5.71 11.15 -4.50
C LEU A 97 -4.45 11.17 -5.37
N GLY A 98 -3.53 10.25 -5.13
CA GLY A 98 -2.27 10.22 -5.86
C GLY A 98 -1.13 9.49 -5.17
N GLY A 99 0.07 9.71 -5.69
CA GLY A 99 1.33 9.20 -5.15
C GLY A 99 1.92 10.05 -4.01
N SER A 100 3.21 9.85 -3.75
CA SER A 100 3.97 10.56 -2.70
C SER A 100 3.86 12.08 -2.78
N PHE A 101 3.88 12.64 -3.99
CA PHE A 101 3.76 14.08 -4.23
C PHE A 101 2.41 14.63 -3.73
N MET A 102 1.30 13.97 -4.07
CA MET A 102 -0.04 14.36 -3.58
C MET A 102 -0.18 14.14 -2.07
N ARG A 103 0.44 13.09 -1.53
CA ARG A 103 0.50 12.87 -0.08
C ARG A 103 1.22 14.02 0.62
N GLY A 104 2.14 14.69 -0.07
CA GLY A 104 2.87 15.85 0.41
C GLY A 104 4.35 15.59 0.69
N ILE A 105 4.91 14.47 0.25
CA ILE A 105 6.33 14.16 0.39
C ILE A 105 7.10 14.71 -0.81
N PRO A 106 8.25 15.38 -0.59
CA PRO A 106 9.01 15.49 0.67
C PRO A 106 8.70 16.72 1.54
N TYR A 107 7.72 17.55 1.19
CA TYR A 107 7.56 18.87 1.79
C TYR A 107 6.89 18.89 3.17
N GLU A 108 5.93 17.99 3.42
CA GLU A 108 5.10 17.89 4.64
C GLU A 108 4.43 19.20 5.10
N GLY A 109 3.51 19.12 6.06
CA GLY A 109 2.83 20.29 6.67
C GLY A 109 2.38 21.38 5.67
N ALA A 110 2.95 22.58 5.85
CA ALA A 110 2.62 23.78 5.05
C ALA A 110 3.13 23.73 3.60
N GLY A 111 4.02 22.79 3.26
CA GLY A 111 4.49 22.60 1.89
C GLY A 111 3.59 21.67 1.05
N THR A 112 2.55 21.09 1.64
CA THR A 112 1.66 20.17 0.92
C THR A 112 0.65 20.91 0.05
N MET A 113 0.29 20.32 -1.11
CA MET A 113 -0.74 20.89 -1.99
C MET A 113 -2.10 21.02 -1.27
N ARG A 114 -2.41 20.08 -0.36
CA ARG A 114 -3.58 20.15 0.51
C ARG A 114 -3.59 21.42 1.36
N PHE A 115 -2.47 21.77 1.99
CA PHE A 115 -2.41 22.95 2.86
C PHE A 115 -2.77 24.22 2.09
N TRP A 116 -2.12 24.44 0.95
CA TRP A 116 -2.37 25.63 0.12
C TRP A 116 -3.78 25.65 -0.46
N LEU A 117 -4.28 24.51 -0.94
CA LEU A 117 -5.64 24.41 -1.45
C LEU A 117 -6.68 24.67 -0.35
N ASN A 118 -6.49 24.09 0.83
CA ASN A 118 -7.37 24.34 1.98
C ASN A 118 -7.36 25.82 2.38
N ARG A 119 -6.18 26.44 2.48
CA ARG A 119 -6.04 27.86 2.81
C ARG A 119 -6.73 28.76 1.79
N SER A 120 -6.55 28.48 0.50
CA SER A 120 -7.19 29.23 -0.59
C SER A 120 -8.71 29.09 -0.55
N LEU A 121 -9.21 27.86 -0.40
CA LEU A 121 -10.64 27.59 -0.34
C LEU A 121 -11.30 28.22 0.90
N SER A 122 -10.68 28.13 2.08
CA SER A 122 -11.19 28.77 3.29
C SER A 122 -11.20 30.30 3.19
N ALA A 123 -10.21 30.90 2.53
CA ALA A 123 -10.19 32.35 2.30
C ALA A 123 -11.30 32.80 1.33
N ARG A 124 -11.59 32.00 0.30
CA ARG A 124 -12.62 32.30 -0.71
C ARG A 124 -14.04 32.04 -0.21
N PHE A 125 -14.22 31.05 0.66
CA PHE A 125 -15.52 30.61 1.17
C PHE A 125 -15.51 30.55 2.70
N PRO A 126 -15.43 31.71 3.39
CA PRO A 126 -15.22 31.75 4.84
C PRO A 126 -16.38 31.16 5.67
N ASN A 127 -17.58 31.10 5.09
CA ASN A 127 -18.78 30.56 5.74
C ASN A 127 -19.08 29.10 5.35
N ALA A 128 -18.26 28.50 4.49
CA ALA A 128 -18.44 27.11 4.06
C ALA A 128 -17.63 26.16 4.96
N GLU A 129 -18.26 25.05 5.37
CA GLU A 129 -17.52 23.94 5.97
C GLU A 129 -16.84 23.13 4.85
N ILE A 130 -15.51 23.11 4.84
CA ILE A 130 -14.72 22.45 3.81
C ILE A 130 -13.97 21.28 4.43
N GLU A 131 -14.27 20.08 3.93
CA GLU A 131 -13.59 18.84 4.30
C GLU A 131 -12.75 18.36 3.12
N LEU A 132 -11.58 18.98 2.97
CA LEU A 132 -10.57 18.46 2.06
C LEU A 132 -9.93 17.25 2.74
N ILE A 133 -9.74 16.13 2.06
CA ILE A 133 -9.21 14.86 2.59
C ILE A 133 -8.04 14.43 1.73
N ASN A 134 -6.86 14.24 2.32
CA ASN A 134 -5.71 13.68 1.62
C ASN A 134 -5.80 12.16 1.69
N ALA A 135 -6.18 11.57 0.57
CA ALA A 135 -6.31 10.15 0.33
C ALA A 135 -5.16 9.59 -0.51
N ALA A 136 -4.07 10.35 -0.67
CA ALA A 136 -2.89 9.88 -1.37
C ALA A 136 -2.00 9.00 -0.49
N ALA A 137 -1.24 8.13 -1.16
CA ALA A 137 -0.27 7.26 -0.53
C ALA A 137 1.07 7.32 -1.26
N VAL A 138 2.15 6.97 -0.58
CA VAL A 138 3.48 6.82 -1.22
C VAL A 138 3.53 5.61 -2.13
N SER A 139 4.32 5.71 -3.20
CA SER A 139 4.62 4.61 -4.13
C SER A 139 3.39 4.00 -4.82
N GLN A 140 2.38 4.83 -5.15
CA GLN A 140 1.12 4.39 -5.73
C GLN A 140 1.06 4.60 -7.25
N ASN A 141 0.85 3.50 -7.98
CA ASN A 141 0.51 3.55 -9.40
C ASN A 141 -0.99 3.83 -9.61
N SER A 142 -1.36 4.07 -10.87
CA SER A 142 -2.74 4.36 -11.27
C SER A 142 -3.73 3.24 -10.90
N HIS A 143 -3.29 1.98 -10.88
CA HIS A 143 -4.13 0.84 -10.51
C HIS A 143 -4.63 0.93 -9.07
N ARG A 144 -3.73 1.19 -8.11
CA ARG A 144 -4.15 1.35 -6.71
C ARG A 144 -4.87 2.68 -6.49
N VAL A 145 -4.46 3.76 -7.15
CA VAL A 145 -5.22 5.03 -7.11
C VAL A 145 -6.66 4.82 -7.57
N LYS A 146 -6.91 4.05 -8.64
CA LYS A 146 -8.26 3.70 -9.09
C LYS A 146 -9.07 2.97 -8.02
N GLN A 147 -8.48 2.03 -7.28
CA GLN A 147 -9.18 1.35 -6.18
C GLN A 147 -9.55 2.32 -5.05
N ILE A 148 -8.63 3.21 -4.67
CA ILE A 148 -8.90 4.23 -3.64
C ILE A 148 -9.99 5.19 -4.12
N VAL A 149 -9.98 5.58 -5.40
CA VAL A 149 -11.06 6.37 -6.03
C VAL A 149 -12.42 5.68 -5.88
N GLN A 150 -12.51 4.37 -6.13
CA GLN A 150 -13.76 3.62 -5.96
C GLN A 150 -14.28 3.67 -4.52
N HIS A 151 -13.39 3.54 -3.53
CA HIS A 151 -13.77 3.67 -2.13
C HIS A 151 -14.16 5.11 -1.77
N ALA A 152 -13.40 6.12 -2.23
CA ALA A 152 -13.69 7.54 -1.97
C ALA A 152 -15.00 7.99 -2.62
N ALA A 153 -15.32 7.50 -3.82
CA ALA A 153 -16.57 7.77 -4.53
C ALA A 153 -17.81 7.31 -3.75
N ALA A 154 -17.68 6.27 -2.93
CA ALA A 154 -18.75 5.78 -2.07
C ALA A 154 -18.95 6.62 -0.79
N LEU A 155 -18.10 7.61 -0.52
CA LEU A 155 -18.12 8.43 0.70
C LEU A 155 -18.65 9.85 0.48
N ASP A 156 -19.56 9.99 -0.49
CA ASP A 156 -20.27 11.22 -0.85
C ASP A 156 -19.33 12.42 -1.14
N PRO A 157 -18.37 12.29 -2.09
CA PRO A 157 -17.50 13.40 -2.44
C PRO A 157 -18.23 14.44 -3.30
N ASN A 158 -17.94 15.71 -3.07
CA ASN A 158 -18.25 16.79 -3.99
C ASN A 158 -17.21 16.90 -5.12
N VAL A 159 -15.96 16.52 -4.85
CA VAL A 159 -14.89 16.48 -5.85
C VAL A 159 -13.86 15.40 -5.55
N LEU A 160 -13.26 14.85 -6.60
CA LEU A 160 -12.07 14.00 -6.54
C LEU A 160 -10.95 14.69 -7.33
N ILE A 161 -9.83 14.98 -6.68
CA ILE A 161 -8.65 15.63 -7.26
C ILE A 161 -7.56 14.55 -7.39
N ILE A 162 -7.22 14.17 -8.62
CA ILE A 162 -6.32 13.04 -8.87
C ILE A 162 -5.00 13.57 -9.46
N ALA A 163 -3.89 13.35 -8.75
CA ALA A 163 -2.53 13.54 -9.28
C ALA A 163 -1.76 12.21 -9.17
N SER A 164 -1.79 11.44 -10.26
CA SER A 164 -1.22 10.10 -10.35
C SER A 164 -0.18 10.01 -11.47
N CYS A 165 0.23 8.80 -11.84
CA CYS A 165 1.18 8.46 -12.90
C CYS A 165 2.68 8.54 -12.56
N ASN A 166 3.06 9.08 -11.41
CA ASN A 166 4.48 9.17 -11.00
C ASN A 166 5.12 7.79 -10.70
N ASN A 167 4.33 6.73 -10.57
CA ASN A 167 4.79 5.39 -10.20
C ASN A 167 4.31 4.28 -11.15
N GLU A 168 3.96 4.57 -12.41
CA GLU A 168 3.46 3.53 -13.34
C GLU A 168 4.50 2.43 -13.65
N GLY A 169 5.79 2.69 -13.45
CA GLY A 169 6.83 1.66 -13.53
C GLY A 169 6.74 0.59 -12.44
N ALA A 170 6.01 0.86 -11.35
CA ALA A 170 5.59 -0.18 -10.41
C ALA A 170 4.42 -0.94 -11.05
N LEU A 171 4.72 -2.06 -11.72
CA LEU A 171 3.72 -2.92 -12.35
C LEU A 171 2.61 -3.27 -11.35
N ALA A 172 1.37 -3.33 -11.83
CA ALA A 172 0.27 -3.85 -11.03
C ALA A 172 0.59 -5.30 -10.64
N PRO A 173 0.52 -5.68 -9.36
CA PRO A 173 0.68 -7.08 -9.01
C PRO A 173 -0.46 -7.87 -9.65
N ASP A 174 -0.11 -8.95 -10.36
CA ASP A 174 -1.11 -9.89 -10.85
C ASP A 174 -1.87 -10.54 -9.68
N GLU A 175 -3.01 -11.18 -9.97
CA GLU A 175 -3.88 -11.75 -8.94
C GLU A 175 -3.15 -12.79 -8.07
N VAL A 176 -2.22 -13.55 -8.64
CA VAL A 176 -1.42 -14.56 -7.92
C VAL A 176 -0.51 -13.87 -6.91
N THR A 177 0.22 -12.85 -7.35
CA THR A 177 1.10 -12.02 -6.51
C THR A 177 0.30 -11.37 -5.39
N GLN A 178 -0.89 -10.83 -5.69
CA GLN A 178 -1.76 -10.25 -4.67
C GLN A 178 -2.22 -11.29 -3.63
N ARG A 179 -2.58 -12.51 -4.06
CA ARG A 179 -2.97 -13.60 -3.14
C ARG A 179 -1.81 -14.06 -2.28
N LEU A 180 -0.61 -14.17 -2.84
CA LEU A 180 0.60 -14.50 -2.11
C LEU A 180 0.91 -13.45 -1.04
N HIS A 181 0.84 -12.16 -1.37
CA HIS A 181 1.07 -11.08 -0.40
C HIS A 181 0.05 -11.05 0.75
N LYS A 182 -1.15 -11.63 0.56
CA LYS A 182 -2.15 -11.80 1.63
C LYS A 182 -1.85 -12.98 2.56
N SER A 183 -1.07 -13.97 2.13
CA SER A 183 -0.63 -15.08 2.97
C SER A 183 0.41 -14.63 3.99
N GLY A 184 0.15 -14.89 5.27
CA GLY A 184 1.12 -14.67 6.35
C GLY A 184 2.38 -15.52 6.18
N THR A 185 2.23 -16.76 5.70
CA THR A 185 3.35 -17.67 5.43
C THR A 185 4.27 -17.13 4.36
N PHE A 186 3.72 -16.63 3.25
CA PHE A 186 4.51 -16.01 2.19
C PHE A 186 5.26 -14.77 2.69
N ARG A 187 4.60 -13.89 3.45
CA ARG A 187 5.24 -12.70 4.05
C ARG A 187 6.40 -13.09 4.97
N LEU A 188 6.20 -14.10 5.82
CA LEU A 188 7.23 -14.59 6.73
C LEU A 188 8.42 -15.19 5.96
N LEU A 189 8.17 -16.04 4.97
CA LEU A 189 9.20 -16.63 4.12
C LEU A 189 9.99 -15.55 3.37
N LYS A 190 9.29 -14.57 2.78
CA LYS A 190 9.93 -13.45 2.09
C LYS A 190 10.85 -12.65 3.02
N LYS A 191 10.42 -12.43 4.27
CA LYS A 191 11.23 -11.77 5.29
C LYS A 191 12.48 -12.58 5.66
N TRP A 192 12.38 -13.90 5.72
CA TRP A 192 13.49 -14.81 6.04
C TRP A 192 14.48 -15.03 4.88
N LEU A 193 14.01 -15.00 3.64
CA LEU A 193 14.81 -15.26 2.44
C LEU A 193 15.48 -14.01 1.87
N ARG A 194 15.23 -12.84 2.47
CA ARG A 194 15.82 -11.60 2.01
C ARG A 194 17.27 -11.53 2.48
N ASP A 195 18.19 -11.28 1.56
CA ASP A 195 19.55 -10.86 1.93
C ASP A 195 19.47 -9.53 2.68
N ASP A 196 20.15 -9.46 3.82
CA ASP A 196 20.37 -8.25 4.63
C ASP A 196 21.30 -7.27 3.88
N MET A 197 21.08 -7.02 2.59
CA MET A 197 21.69 -5.86 1.96
C MET A 197 21.19 -4.63 2.73
N GLU A 198 22.13 -3.97 3.41
CA GLU A 198 21.87 -2.74 4.15
C GLU A 198 21.10 -1.79 3.23
N ASP A 199 19.98 -1.25 3.73
CA ASP A 199 19.16 -0.25 3.03
C ASP A 199 19.99 0.95 2.53
N ASN A 200 21.18 1.12 3.10
CA ASN A 200 22.20 2.12 2.78
C ASN A 200 22.75 2.00 1.35
N GLU A 201 22.70 0.81 0.73
CA GLU A 201 23.30 0.55 -0.59
C GLU A 201 22.31 0.65 -1.75
N ARG A 202 21.00 0.81 -1.46
CA ARG A 202 20.00 1.07 -2.51
C ARG A 202 19.88 2.57 -2.72
N PRO A 203 20.39 3.14 -3.82
CA PRO A 203 20.09 4.52 -4.13
C PRO A 203 18.57 4.64 -4.37
N LEU A 204 17.86 5.19 -3.37
CA LEU A 204 16.44 5.56 -3.48
C LEU A 204 16.21 6.63 -4.57
N HIS A 205 17.30 7.24 -5.04
CA HIS A 205 17.34 8.19 -6.12
C HIS A 205 18.21 7.65 -7.25
N THR A 206 17.59 7.35 -8.39
CA THR A 206 18.30 7.57 -9.66
C THR A 206 18.38 9.09 -9.82
N PRO A 207 19.57 9.71 -9.94
CA PRO A 207 19.67 11.12 -10.28
C PRO A 207 18.88 11.33 -11.58
N GLN A 208 17.75 12.04 -11.49
CA GLN A 208 16.90 12.29 -12.66
C GLN A 208 17.53 13.33 -13.59
N ASP A 209 18.48 14.12 -13.07
CA ASP A 209 19.24 15.13 -13.80
C ASP A 209 20.62 15.34 -13.12
N PRO A 210 21.73 15.47 -13.87
CA PRO A 210 23.04 15.84 -13.31
C PRO A 210 23.07 17.21 -12.62
N ASP A 211 22.10 18.10 -12.84
CA ASP A 211 22.11 19.48 -12.33
C ASP A 211 21.05 19.75 -11.23
N ILE A 212 20.76 18.74 -10.40
CA ILE A 212 19.75 18.83 -9.33
C ILE A 212 20.00 19.98 -8.34
N ASP A 213 21.25 20.40 -8.19
CA ASP A 213 21.66 21.49 -7.31
C ASP A 213 21.21 22.86 -7.85
N SER A 214 21.35 23.08 -9.16
CA SER A 214 20.87 24.27 -9.85
C SER A 214 19.35 24.40 -9.76
N VAL A 215 18.61 23.32 -10.05
CA VAL A 215 17.15 23.28 -9.95
C VAL A 215 16.67 23.59 -8.52
N ARG A 216 17.32 22.99 -7.51
CA ARG A 216 17.01 23.25 -6.10
C ARG A 216 17.26 24.70 -5.70
N ASN A 217 18.37 25.29 -6.16
CA ASN A 217 18.69 26.69 -5.86
C ASN A 217 17.71 27.64 -6.53
N GLN A 218 17.34 27.38 -7.78
CA GLN A 218 16.34 28.16 -8.51
C GLN A 218 14.96 28.09 -7.83
N PHE A 219 14.52 26.90 -7.42
CA PHE A 219 13.26 26.75 -6.69
C PHE A 219 13.26 27.52 -5.36
N ARG A 220 14.36 27.48 -4.61
CA ARG A 220 14.51 28.28 -3.37
C ARG A 220 14.41 29.77 -3.65
N GLN A 221 15.06 30.27 -4.70
CA GLN A 221 14.98 31.69 -5.06
C GLN A 221 13.54 32.08 -5.40
N ASN A 222 12.85 31.30 -6.21
CA ASN A 222 11.44 31.54 -6.55
C ASN A 222 10.53 31.59 -5.32
N LEU A 223 10.80 30.78 -4.29
CA LEU A 223 10.04 30.82 -3.04
C LEU A 223 10.29 32.09 -2.23
N ILE A 224 11.53 32.61 -2.24
CA ILE A 224 11.86 33.89 -1.59
C ILE A 224 11.13 35.03 -2.31
N ASP A 225 11.22 35.06 -3.64
CA ASP A 225 10.59 36.08 -4.48
C ASP A 225 9.04 36.09 -4.38
N MET A 226 8.42 35.00 -3.91
CA MET A 226 6.96 34.93 -3.67
C MET A 226 6.52 35.50 -2.32
N VAL A 227 7.44 35.65 -1.37
CA VAL A 227 7.14 36.08 0.01
C VAL A 227 7.53 37.54 0.25
N GLU A 228 8.46 38.08 -0.55
CA GLU A 228 8.82 39.51 -0.60
C GLU A 228 7.85 40.32 -1.49
#